data_AF-A0AAN8P5J9-F1
#
_entry.id   AF-A0AAN8P5J9-F1
#
_cell.length_a   1.000
_cell.length_b   1.000
_cell.length_c   1.000
_cell.angle_alpha   90.00
_cell.angle_beta   90.00
_cell.angle_gamma   90.00
#
_symmetry.space_group_name_H-M   'P 1'
#
loop_
_entity.id
_entity.type
_entity.pdbx_description
1 polymer ?
#
loop_
_entity_poly.entity_id
_entity_poly.type
_entity_poly.pdbx_seq_one_letter_code
_entity_poly.pdbx_strand_id
1 'polypeptide(L)'
;MKGTESKRAKEGEHEKESGGKCCLQAMGNYMHARALDFWVKETKATTPPMAATITLSMRKAPEGSPVYCKMEKNERFTQPKTVKLHADSTYRMDVSFIPPRNLEFLTIDGNEITARERSRDSTANAYSTYYSTKGLTPSRRGTRQIMTITMKVQGSGDVSTRIQVKVYNQTDVAHCEWGSKLHCIELDCSNNGANIIKETYRKIEKDN
;
A
#
# COMPACT_ATOMS: atom_id res chain seq x y z
N MET A 1 81.36 -55.94 44.63
CA MET A 1 80.37 -55.79 43.55
C MET A 1 80.18 -54.30 43.32
N LYS A 2 80.36 -53.88 42.06
CA LYS A 2 80.52 -52.51 41.55
C LYS A 2 79.46 -51.57 42.17
N GLY A 3 79.74 -50.40 42.75
CA GLY A 3 80.89 -49.51 42.66
C GLY A 3 80.43 -48.16 42.06
N THR A 4 80.44 -47.10 42.90
CA THR A 4 80.84 -45.70 42.60
C THR A 4 80.01 -44.93 41.54
N GLU A 5 79.71 -43.62 41.62
CA GLU A 5 80.34 -42.48 42.29
C GLU A 5 79.53 -41.19 41.96
N SER A 6 79.67 -40.13 42.79
CA SER A 6 80.01 -38.74 42.37
C SER A 6 78.96 -37.89 41.59
N LYS A 7 78.82 -36.57 41.65
CA LYS A 7 79.28 -35.40 42.44
C LYS A 7 78.65 -34.15 41.76
N ARG A 8 78.57 -33.03 42.50
CA ARG A 8 78.90 -31.63 42.07
C ARG A 8 77.96 -30.97 41.03
N ALA A 9 77.19 -29.93 41.37
CA ALA A 9 77.49 -28.50 41.63
C ALA A 9 77.69 -27.62 40.38
N LYS A 10 77.25 -26.36 40.53
CA LYS A 10 77.67 -25.13 39.80
C LYS A 10 77.25 -25.07 38.32
N GLU A 11 77.13 -23.95 37.63
CA GLU A 11 77.14 -22.48 37.80
C GLU A 11 76.82 -21.95 36.39
N GLY A 12 76.59 -20.65 36.24
CA GLY A 12 76.82 -19.92 34.98
C GLY A 12 75.53 -19.58 34.26
N GLU A 13 75.04 -18.33 34.30
CA GLU A 13 75.61 -17.09 33.74
C GLU A 13 75.60 -17.02 32.20
N HIS A 14 75.61 -15.76 31.74
CA HIS A 14 75.73 -15.23 30.39
C HIS A 14 74.42 -15.06 29.61
N GLU A 15 73.86 -13.85 29.49
CA GLU A 15 74.44 -12.58 29.01
C GLU A 15 74.93 -12.70 27.57
N LYS A 16 74.26 -12.00 26.64
CA LYS A 16 74.82 -11.06 25.66
C LYS A 16 73.76 -10.65 24.64
N GLU A 17 73.41 -9.35 24.63
CA GLU A 17 73.99 -8.32 23.75
C GLU A 17 73.54 -8.44 22.29
N SER A 18 72.81 -7.43 21.83
CA SER A 18 73.35 -6.44 20.88
C SER A 18 72.25 -5.41 20.63
N GLY A 19 72.54 -4.14 20.86
CA GLY A 19 72.83 -3.21 19.76
C GLY A 19 71.52 -2.64 19.22
N GLY A 20 71.17 -1.38 19.40
CA GLY A 20 71.98 -0.19 19.40
C GLY A 20 71.14 0.88 18.70
N LYS A 21 70.85 1.96 19.43
CA LYS A 21 70.61 3.34 18.98
C LYS A 21 70.03 3.54 17.56
N CYS A 22 68.88 4.19 17.47
CA CYS A 22 68.81 5.66 17.42
C CYS A 22 67.46 6.09 16.82
N CYS A 23 66.93 7.17 17.37
CA CYS A 23 65.69 7.82 16.99
C CYS A 23 65.66 8.21 15.51
N LEU A 24 64.60 7.81 14.81
CA LEU A 24 64.05 8.55 13.67
C LEU A 24 62.52 8.48 13.75
N GLN A 25 61.92 9.68 13.91
CA GLN A 25 60.61 10.12 13.40
C GLN A 25 59.39 9.27 13.82
N ALA A 26 58.58 9.74 14.78
CA ALA A 26 57.53 10.75 14.59
C ALA A 26 56.47 10.34 13.54
N MET A 27 55.22 10.31 14.01
CA MET A 27 53.95 10.23 13.28
C MET A 27 53.46 8.81 12.91
N GLY A 28 52.65 8.26 13.79
CA GLY A 28 51.76 7.14 13.47
C GLY A 28 51.19 6.56 14.75
N ASN A 29 49.87 6.51 14.87
CA ASN A 29 49.11 5.79 15.91
C ASN A 29 48.61 6.61 17.11
N TYR A 30 48.13 7.83 16.84
CA TYR A 30 46.88 8.27 17.45
C TYR A 30 45.84 8.27 16.33
N MET A 31 44.67 7.64 16.53
CA MET A 31 43.55 7.45 15.59
C MET A 31 43.48 6.09 14.88
N HIS A 32 43.34 4.98 15.61
CA HIS A 32 42.82 3.74 15.02
C HIS A 32 42.05 2.83 16.02
N ALA A 33 41.34 3.42 16.99
CA ALA A 33 40.56 2.64 17.96
C ALA A 33 39.19 3.26 18.33
N ARG A 34 38.56 4.01 17.42
CA ARG A 34 37.17 4.51 17.58
C ARG A 34 36.41 4.63 16.24
N ALA A 35 36.66 3.73 15.29
CA ALA A 35 36.10 3.86 13.93
C ALA A 35 35.48 2.57 13.36
N LEU A 36 35.17 1.56 14.19
CA LEU A 36 34.56 0.31 13.71
C LEU A 36 33.25 -0.12 14.39
N ASP A 37 32.72 0.67 15.34
CA ASP A 37 31.37 0.45 15.89
C ASP A 37 30.32 1.42 15.33
N PHE A 38 30.61 2.08 14.20
CA PHE A 38 29.75 3.14 13.65
C PHE A 38 29.39 2.93 12.18
N TRP A 39 29.24 1.69 11.71
CA TRP A 39 28.73 1.44 10.36
C TRP A 39 27.97 0.12 10.18
N VAL A 40 27.05 -0.18 11.09
CA VAL A 40 25.79 -0.86 10.74
C VAL A 40 24.66 -0.16 11.50
N LYS A 41 24.50 1.15 11.25
CA LYS A 41 23.17 1.74 11.37
C LYS A 41 22.44 1.29 10.12
N GLU A 42 21.69 0.21 10.28
CA GLU A 42 20.63 -0.17 9.38
C GLU A 42 19.81 1.09 9.10
N THR A 43 20.08 1.68 7.93
CA THR A 43 19.24 2.70 7.35
C THR A 43 17.96 1.98 6.98
N LYS A 44 17.06 1.82 7.96
CA LYS A 44 15.64 1.90 7.66
C LYS A 44 15.49 3.24 6.99
N ALA A 45 15.52 3.22 5.67
CA ALA A 45 15.05 4.31 4.85
C ALA A 45 13.62 4.54 5.34
N THR A 46 13.45 5.50 6.24
CA THR A 46 12.17 6.12 6.49
C THR A 46 11.87 6.82 5.18
N THR A 47 11.34 6.08 4.21
CA THR A 47 10.72 6.65 3.03
C THR A 47 9.82 7.75 3.56
N PRO A 48 9.98 9.01 3.10
CA PRO A 48 9.01 10.04 3.43
C PRO A 48 7.67 9.44 3.07
N PRO A 49 6.68 9.50 3.97
CA PRO A 49 5.47 8.79 3.68
C PRO A 49 4.94 9.49 2.42
N MET A 50 4.62 8.72 1.38
CA MET A 50 4.25 9.27 0.08
C MET A 50 2.74 9.11 -0.07
N ALA A 51 2.05 10.26 -0.03
CA ALA A 51 0.60 10.32 -0.22
C ALA A 51 0.27 9.62 -1.54
N ALA A 52 -0.81 8.84 -1.53
CA ALA A 52 -1.26 8.13 -2.70
C ALA A 52 -2.66 8.62 -3.08
N THR A 53 -2.83 8.92 -4.36
CA THR A 53 -4.15 9.09 -4.95
C THR A 53 -4.59 7.74 -5.50
N ILE A 54 -5.72 7.27 -5.00
CA ILE A 54 -6.38 6.05 -5.48
C ILE A 54 -7.57 6.47 -6.32
N THR A 55 -7.70 5.93 -7.52
CA THR A 55 -8.87 6.19 -8.38
C THR A 55 -9.67 4.92 -8.55
N LEU A 56 -10.94 4.96 -8.18
CA LEU A 56 -11.92 3.88 -8.41
C LEU A 56 -12.82 4.25 -9.57
N SER A 57 -12.99 3.37 -10.54
CA SER A 57 -14.00 3.54 -11.60
C SER A 57 -14.80 2.26 -11.79
N MET A 58 -16.05 2.40 -12.24
CA MET A 58 -16.95 1.27 -12.39
C MET A 58 -17.78 1.40 -13.67
N ARG A 59 -17.87 0.30 -14.43
CA ARG A 59 -18.72 0.17 -15.63
C ARG A 59 -19.51 -1.12 -15.57
N LYS A 60 -20.75 -1.11 -16.06
CA LYS A 60 -21.56 -2.33 -16.20
C LYS A 60 -20.92 -3.21 -17.28
N ALA A 61 -20.77 -4.49 -17.01
CA ALA A 61 -20.21 -5.48 -17.93
C ALA A 61 -21.34 -6.38 -18.47
N PRO A 62 -21.18 -6.97 -19.67
CA PRO A 62 -20.01 -6.89 -20.56
C PRO A 62 -19.96 -5.64 -21.46
N GLU A 63 -21.06 -4.92 -21.64
CA GLU A 63 -21.19 -3.87 -22.68
C GLU A 63 -20.42 -2.58 -22.36
N GLY A 64 -19.94 -2.41 -21.12
CA GLY A 64 -19.21 -1.22 -20.70
C GLY A 64 -20.11 -0.01 -20.42
N SER A 65 -21.42 -0.22 -20.25
CA SER A 65 -22.38 0.86 -19.99
C SER A 65 -22.00 1.64 -18.72
N PRO A 66 -22.27 2.96 -18.68
CA PRO A 66 -21.89 3.79 -17.55
C PRO A 66 -22.65 3.42 -16.28
N VAL A 67 -21.99 3.57 -15.14
CA VAL A 67 -22.65 3.64 -13.83
C VAL A 67 -23.07 5.08 -13.58
N TYR A 68 -24.20 5.29 -12.91
CA TYR A 68 -24.71 6.64 -12.65
C TYR A 68 -24.61 6.98 -11.17
N CYS A 69 -24.41 8.27 -10.90
CA CYS A 69 -24.34 8.83 -9.57
C CYS A 69 -25.30 10.03 -9.45
N LYS A 70 -26.07 10.08 -8.36
CA LYS A 70 -26.97 11.19 -8.06
C LYS A 70 -26.48 11.95 -6.82
N MET A 71 -26.45 13.29 -6.93
CA MET A 71 -26.33 14.15 -5.75
C MET A 71 -27.62 14.07 -4.94
N GLU A 72 -27.48 13.76 -3.66
CA GLU A 72 -28.58 13.80 -2.73
C GLU A 72 -28.73 15.22 -2.16
N LYS A 73 -29.97 15.71 -2.11
CA LYS A 73 -30.31 17.04 -1.58
C LYS A 73 -30.83 17.00 -0.14
N ASN A 74 -31.07 15.81 0.39
CA ASN A 74 -31.68 15.62 1.70
C ASN A 74 -30.62 15.06 2.66
N GLU A 75 -30.42 15.73 3.78
CA GLU A 75 -29.43 15.42 4.80
C GLU A 75 -29.69 14.11 5.56
N ARG A 76 -30.88 13.50 5.40
CA ARG A 76 -31.19 12.18 5.98
C ARG A 76 -30.30 11.05 5.45
N PHE A 77 -29.58 11.28 4.36
CA PHE A 77 -28.70 10.29 3.75
C PHE A 77 -27.28 10.45 4.28
N THR A 78 -26.64 9.32 4.56
CA THR A 78 -25.30 9.26 5.15
C THR A 78 -24.26 9.93 4.26
N GLN A 79 -24.42 9.86 2.94
CA GLN A 79 -23.51 10.46 1.98
C GLN A 79 -24.22 11.38 0.98
N PRO A 80 -23.56 12.45 0.53
CA PRO A 80 -24.13 13.42 -0.40
C PRO A 80 -24.29 12.87 -1.82
N LYS A 81 -23.76 11.67 -2.11
CA LYS A 81 -23.77 11.04 -3.42
C LYS A 81 -24.25 9.60 -3.30
N THR A 82 -25.08 9.18 -4.24
CA THR A 82 -25.59 7.80 -4.33
C THR A 82 -25.20 7.21 -5.68
N VAL A 83 -24.40 6.15 -5.67
CA VAL A 83 -24.08 5.34 -6.85
C VAL A 83 -25.24 4.38 -7.13
N LYS A 84 -25.63 4.23 -8.39
CA LYS A 84 -26.80 3.47 -8.81
C LYS A 84 -26.40 2.21 -9.55
N LEU A 85 -26.88 1.08 -9.06
CA LEU A 85 -26.58 -0.24 -9.60
C LEU A 85 -27.88 -0.98 -9.92
N HIS A 86 -27.82 -1.91 -10.85
CA HIS A 86 -28.87 -2.89 -11.09
C HIS A 86 -28.57 -4.15 -10.26
N ALA A 87 -29.60 -4.79 -9.72
CA ALA A 87 -29.54 -6.14 -9.16
C ALA A 87 -29.23 -7.15 -10.27
N ASP A 88 -28.60 -8.29 -9.97
CA ASP A 88 -28.33 -9.33 -10.98
C ASP A 88 -27.51 -8.82 -12.19
N SER A 89 -26.49 -8.01 -11.91
CA SER A 89 -25.55 -7.48 -12.89
C SER A 89 -24.11 -7.72 -12.49
N THR A 90 -23.23 -7.62 -13.48
CA THR A 90 -21.79 -7.65 -13.26
C THR A 90 -21.21 -6.29 -13.62
N TYR A 91 -20.27 -5.83 -12.80
CA TYR A 91 -19.60 -4.55 -12.94
C TYR A 91 -18.10 -4.78 -13.01
N ARG A 92 -17.44 -4.23 -14.03
CA ARG A 92 -15.99 -4.12 -14.02
C ARG A 92 -15.62 -2.91 -13.18
N MET A 93 -14.80 -3.14 -12.16
CA MET A 93 -14.23 -2.10 -11.33
C MET A 93 -12.74 -2.00 -11.61
N ASP A 94 -12.26 -0.80 -11.87
CA ASP A 94 -10.84 -0.50 -12.06
C ASP A 94 -10.32 0.35 -10.90
N VAL A 95 -9.18 -0.04 -10.36
CA VAL A 95 -8.49 0.66 -9.26
C VAL A 95 -7.12 1.07 -9.77
N SER A 96 -6.77 2.35 -9.71
CA SER A 96 -5.42 2.83 -10.03
C SER A 96 -4.79 3.58 -8.88
N PHE A 97 -3.46 3.53 -8.83
CA PHE A 97 -2.64 4.18 -7.80
C PHE A 97 -1.65 5.13 -8.46
N ILE A 98 -1.53 6.33 -7.88
CA ILE A 98 -0.50 7.31 -8.19
C ILE A 98 0.11 7.76 -6.85
N PRO A 99 1.41 7.51 -6.57
CA PRO A 99 2.36 6.71 -7.35
C PRO A 99 1.99 5.21 -7.39
N PRO A 100 2.69 4.36 -8.18
CA PRO A 100 2.38 2.93 -8.28
C PRO A 100 2.45 2.21 -6.92
N ARG A 101 1.49 1.33 -6.63
CA ARG A 101 1.44 0.52 -5.39
C ARG A 101 0.97 -0.90 -5.65
N ASN A 102 1.53 -1.86 -4.93
CA ASN A 102 1.08 -3.25 -5.03
C ASN A 102 -0.21 -3.44 -4.23
N LEU A 103 -1.26 -3.90 -4.91
CA LEU A 103 -2.52 -4.30 -4.29
C LEU A 103 -2.41 -5.77 -3.85
N GLU A 104 -2.39 -6.03 -2.55
CA GLU A 104 -2.26 -7.38 -1.99
C GLU A 104 -3.60 -8.10 -1.98
N PHE A 105 -4.66 -7.44 -1.51
CA PHE A 105 -6.02 -7.97 -1.57
C PHE A 105 -7.05 -6.86 -1.76
N LEU A 106 -8.22 -7.25 -2.25
CA LEU A 106 -9.38 -6.38 -2.41
C LEU A 106 -10.63 -7.13 -1.94
N THR A 107 -11.43 -6.50 -1.10
CA THR A 107 -12.75 -7.01 -0.70
C THR A 107 -13.83 -5.98 -1.00
N ILE A 108 -15.02 -6.46 -1.35
CA ILE A 108 -16.24 -5.65 -1.45
C ILE A 108 -17.29 -6.29 -0.55
N ASP A 109 -17.79 -5.50 0.40
CA ASP A 109 -18.71 -5.95 1.45
C ASP A 109 -18.20 -7.19 2.21
N GLY A 110 -16.88 -7.24 2.42
CA GLY A 110 -16.18 -8.35 3.10
C GLY A 110 -15.90 -9.57 2.23
N ASN A 111 -16.41 -9.62 0.99
CA ASN A 111 -16.12 -10.71 0.06
C ASN A 111 -14.83 -10.42 -0.70
N GLU A 112 -13.86 -11.32 -0.62
CA GLU A 112 -12.62 -11.21 -1.38
C GLU A 112 -12.87 -11.33 -2.88
N ILE A 113 -12.32 -10.40 -3.65
CA ILE A 113 -12.42 -10.38 -5.10
C ILE A 113 -11.02 -10.34 -5.69
N THR A 114 -10.76 -11.24 -6.64
CA THR A 114 -9.49 -11.27 -7.35
C THR A 114 -9.35 -10.03 -8.24
N ALA A 115 -8.36 -9.20 -7.93
CA ALA A 115 -7.93 -8.09 -8.78
C ALA A 115 -6.74 -8.53 -9.64
N ARG A 116 -6.74 -8.15 -10.92
CA ARG A 116 -5.64 -8.44 -11.86
C ARG A 116 -4.99 -7.14 -12.30
N GLU A 117 -3.66 -7.06 -12.19
CA GLU A 117 -2.91 -5.92 -12.72
C GLU A 117 -3.09 -5.84 -14.24
N ARG A 118 -3.36 -4.64 -14.74
CA ARG A 118 -3.63 -4.36 -16.16
C ARG A 118 -2.55 -3.53 -16.81
N SER A 119 -1.95 -2.63 -16.03
CA SER A 119 -0.92 -1.72 -16.49
C SER A 119 -0.09 -1.24 -15.32
N ARG A 120 1.20 -1.00 -15.58
CA ARG A 120 2.14 -0.38 -14.65
C ARG A 120 3.19 0.37 -15.43
N ASP A 121 3.47 1.59 -14.99
CA ASP A 121 4.59 2.41 -15.44
C ASP A 121 5.32 3.02 -14.23
N SER A 122 6.23 3.97 -14.48
CA SER A 122 7.01 4.64 -13.43
C SER A 122 6.19 5.59 -12.55
N THR A 123 4.99 5.98 -12.98
CA THR A 123 4.14 7.02 -12.36
C THR A 123 2.82 6.48 -11.83
N ALA A 124 2.28 5.41 -12.40
CA ALA A 124 1.02 4.81 -11.99
C ALA A 124 0.97 3.28 -12.22
N ASN A 125 0.05 2.61 -11.55
CA ASN A 125 -0.40 1.27 -11.94
C ASN A 125 -1.92 1.12 -11.76
N ALA A 126 -2.50 0.13 -12.43
CA ALA A 126 -3.93 -0.13 -12.39
C ALA A 126 -4.26 -1.63 -12.34
N TYR A 127 -5.33 -1.94 -11.60
CA TYR A 127 -5.92 -3.26 -11.45
C TYR A 127 -7.36 -3.26 -11.94
N SER A 128 -7.80 -4.38 -12.51
CA SER A 128 -9.22 -4.63 -12.82
C SER A 128 -9.75 -5.79 -12.00
N THR A 129 -11.01 -5.67 -11.60
CA THR A 129 -11.77 -6.75 -10.99
C THR A 129 -13.22 -6.74 -11.46
N TYR A 130 -13.96 -7.79 -11.14
CA TYR A 130 -15.38 -7.92 -11.46
C TYR A 130 -16.19 -8.10 -10.18
N TYR A 131 -17.15 -7.22 -9.99
CA TYR A 131 -18.09 -7.25 -8.89
C TYR A 131 -19.48 -7.67 -9.39
N SER A 132 -20.09 -8.66 -8.76
CA SER A 132 -21.43 -9.12 -9.12
C SER A 132 -22.46 -8.69 -8.07
N THR A 133 -23.58 -8.15 -8.54
CA THR A 133 -24.78 -7.86 -7.74
C THR A 133 -25.81 -9.00 -7.83
N LYS A 134 -25.41 -10.19 -8.29
CA LYS A 134 -26.28 -11.36 -8.39
C LYS A 134 -26.82 -11.76 -7.02
N GLY A 135 -28.13 -11.90 -6.93
CA GLY A 135 -28.83 -12.22 -5.68
C GLY A 135 -29.01 -11.03 -4.73
N LEU A 136 -28.52 -9.83 -5.07
CA LEU A 136 -28.81 -8.64 -4.25
C LEU A 136 -30.26 -8.20 -4.45
N THR A 137 -30.98 -8.05 -3.34
CA THR A 137 -32.35 -7.54 -3.38
C THR A 137 -32.37 -6.05 -3.73
N PRO A 138 -33.24 -5.60 -4.65
CA PRO A 138 -33.45 -4.18 -4.92
C PRO A 138 -33.72 -3.38 -3.65
N SER A 139 -33.11 -2.21 -3.55
CA SER A 139 -33.26 -1.34 -2.39
C SER A 139 -34.69 -0.83 -2.27
N ARG A 140 -35.26 -0.86 -1.06
CA ARG A 140 -36.59 -0.30 -0.78
C ARG A 140 -36.63 1.20 -1.12
N ARG A 141 -37.85 1.71 -1.36
CA ARG A 141 -38.06 3.15 -1.58
C ARG A 141 -37.56 3.92 -0.36
N GLY A 142 -36.82 5.00 -0.61
CA GLY A 142 -36.28 5.85 0.44
C GLY A 142 -34.99 5.33 1.10
N THR A 143 -34.63 4.05 0.95
CA THR A 143 -33.39 3.50 1.55
C THR A 143 -32.19 3.59 0.62
N ARG A 144 -30.98 3.51 1.18
CA ARG A 144 -29.70 3.25 0.50
C ARG A 144 -28.90 2.26 1.32
N GLN A 145 -28.02 1.54 0.66
CA GLN A 145 -27.08 0.62 1.28
C GLN A 145 -25.69 1.26 1.26
N ILE A 146 -24.80 0.81 2.14
CA ILE A 146 -23.39 1.19 2.11
C ILE A 146 -22.61 0.01 1.56
N MET A 147 -21.96 0.22 0.43
CA MET A 147 -20.97 -0.70 -0.12
C MET A 147 -19.61 -0.34 0.48
N THR A 148 -18.95 -1.29 1.14
CA THR A 148 -17.61 -1.09 1.70
C THR A 148 -16.58 -1.74 0.79
N ILE A 149 -15.62 -0.96 0.32
CA ILE A 149 -14.50 -1.43 -0.48
C ILE A 149 -13.25 -1.33 0.38
N THR A 150 -12.59 -2.46 0.64
CA THR A 150 -11.36 -2.52 1.43
C THR A 150 -10.23 -3.07 0.58
N MET A 151 -9.13 -2.33 0.53
CA MET A 151 -7.92 -2.64 -0.22
C MET A 151 -6.76 -2.74 0.74
N LYS A 152 -5.99 -3.83 0.70
CA LYS A 152 -4.68 -3.85 1.35
C LYS A 152 -3.60 -3.50 0.37
N VAL A 153 -2.94 -2.39 0.66
CA VAL A 153 -1.92 -1.82 -0.20
C VAL A 153 -0.57 -2.00 0.47
N GLN A 154 0.37 -2.63 -0.25
CA GLN A 154 1.69 -2.92 0.28
C GLN A 154 2.39 -1.64 0.75
N GLY A 155 2.79 -1.62 2.02
CA GLY A 155 3.47 -0.48 2.65
C GLY A 155 2.54 0.66 3.11
N SER A 156 1.24 0.62 2.82
CA SER A 156 0.26 1.65 3.22
C SER A 156 -0.83 1.14 4.19
N GLY A 157 -0.96 -0.18 4.34
CA GLY A 157 -1.98 -0.82 5.17
C GLY A 157 -3.35 -0.94 4.46
N ASP A 158 -4.40 -1.08 5.26
CA ASP A 158 -5.76 -1.40 4.78
C ASP A 158 -6.57 -0.14 4.49
N VAL A 159 -6.63 0.31 3.25
CA VAL A 159 -7.47 1.45 2.85
C VAL A 159 -8.92 0.99 2.68
N SER A 160 -9.86 1.64 3.37
CA SER A 160 -11.29 1.34 3.24
C SER A 160 -12.11 2.57 2.88
N THR A 161 -12.88 2.50 1.79
CA THR A 161 -13.91 3.51 1.44
C THR A 161 -15.30 2.91 1.62
N ARG A 162 -16.25 3.78 1.96
CA ARG A 162 -17.67 3.45 2.02
C ARG A 162 -18.37 4.26 0.94
N ILE A 163 -19.13 3.59 0.09
CA ILE A 163 -19.88 4.23 -0.98
C ILE A 163 -21.36 3.96 -0.76
N GLN A 164 -22.16 5.03 -0.71
CA GLN A 164 -23.60 4.91 -0.64
C GLN A 164 -24.13 4.47 -2.00
N VAL A 165 -24.82 3.33 -2.01
CA VAL A 165 -25.39 2.71 -3.20
C VAL A 165 -26.90 2.56 -3.12
N LYS A 166 -27.54 2.56 -4.28
CA LYS A 166 -28.93 2.14 -4.42
C LYS A 166 -29.04 1.11 -5.55
N VAL A 167 -29.60 -0.04 -5.21
CA VAL A 167 -29.80 -1.16 -6.13
C VAL A 167 -31.21 -1.11 -6.70
N TYR A 168 -31.33 -1.19 -8.02
CA TYR A 168 -32.57 -1.14 -8.78
C TYR A 168 -32.83 -2.48 -9.49
N ASN A 169 -34.10 -2.75 -9.82
CA ASN A 169 -34.43 -3.87 -10.69
C ASN A 169 -33.86 -3.67 -12.10
N GLN A 170 -33.60 -4.75 -12.84
CA GLN A 170 -33.16 -4.69 -14.25
C GLN A 170 -34.12 -3.87 -15.14
N THR A 171 -35.41 -3.91 -14.83
CA THR A 171 -36.44 -3.19 -15.59
C THR A 171 -36.53 -1.71 -15.26
N ASP A 172 -35.95 -1.26 -14.14
CA ASP A 172 -36.02 0.13 -13.68
C ASP A 172 -34.84 0.97 -14.20
N VAL A 173 -34.69 0.98 -15.53
CA VAL A 173 -33.59 1.65 -16.22
C VAL A 173 -33.65 3.16 -15.99
N ALA A 174 -34.84 3.77 -16.12
CA ALA A 174 -35.01 5.21 -15.98
C ALA A 174 -34.52 5.74 -14.63
N HIS A 175 -34.87 5.07 -13.52
CA HIS A 175 -34.37 5.51 -12.22
C HIS A 175 -32.92 5.12 -11.97
N CYS A 176 -32.43 4.00 -12.51
CA CYS A 176 -31.04 3.61 -12.37
C CYS A 176 -30.10 4.57 -13.12
N GLU A 177 -30.51 5.10 -14.26
CA GLU A 177 -29.72 6.02 -15.08
C GLU A 177 -29.91 7.50 -14.73
N TRP A 178 -30.85 7.82 -13.83
CA TRP A 178 -31.06 9.21 -13.45
C TRP A 178 -29.88 9.76 -12.65
N GLY A 179 -29.20 10.77 -13.20
CA GLY A 179 -28.15 11.50 -12.52
C GLY A 179 -27.06 11.88 -13.51
N SER A 180 -25.82 11.86 -13.04
CA SER A 180 -24.65 12.05 -13.90
C SER A 180 -23.93 10.71 -14.06
N LYS A 181 -23.38 10.45 -15.25
CA LYS A 181 -22.48 9.29 -15.45
C LYS A 181 -21.28 9.43 -14.52
N LEU A 182 -21.02 8.40 -13.73
CA LEU A 182 -19.86 8.30 -12.86
C LEU A 182 -18.63 8.01 -13.71
N HIS A 183 -17.65 8.91 -13.69
CA HIS A 183 -16.36 8.68 -14.33
C HIS A 183 -15.45 7.89 -13.37
N CYS A 184 -15.17 8.47 -12.21
CA CYS A 184 -14.38 7.84 -11.17
C CYS A 184 -14.66 8.48 -9.79
N ILE A 185 -14.12 7.84 -8.76
CA ILE A 185 -14.05 8.32 -7.38
C ILE A 185 -12.56 8.39 -7.04
N GLU A 186 -12.05 9.59 -6.85
CA GLU A 186 -10.68 9.83 -6.38
C GLU A 186 -10.68 9.82 -4.85
N LEU A 187 -9.84 8.98 -4.27
CA LEU A 187 -9.56 8.87 -2.85
C LEU A 187 -8.16 9.40 -2.59
N ASP A 188 -8.07 10.52 -1.89
CA ASP A 188 -6.79 11.02 -1.41
C ASP A 188 -6.48 10.33 -0.08
N CYS A 189 -5.32 9.68 0.02
CA CYS A 189 -4.89 8.97 1.23
C CYS A 189 -3.76 9.71 1.93
N SER A 190 -3.86 9.86 3.25
CA SER A 190 -2.79 10.46 4.04
C SER A 190 -1.79 9.42 4.55
N ASN A 191 -0.64 9.95 4.89
CA ASN A 191 0.52 9.24 5.35
C ASN A 191 0.49 9.02 6.86
N ASN A 192 -0.19 7.96 7.27
CA ASN A 192 0.10 7.14 8.47
C ASN A 192 -0.97 6.06 8.66
N GLY A 193 -1.38 5.43 7.57
CA GLY A 193 -2.40 4.41 7.55
C GLY A 193 -3.62 4.91 6.81
N ALA A 194 -3.95 4.23 5.72
CA ALA A 194 -5.30 3.80 5.35
C ALA A 194 -6.47 4.82 5.27
N ASN A 195 -6.25 6.07 5.66
CA ASN A 195 -7.28 7.03 5.96
C ASN A 195 -7.52 7.88 4.73
N ILE A 196 -8.76 7.81 4.25
CA ILE A 196 -9.24 8.62 3.15
C ILE A 196 -9.51 10.02 3.67
N ILE A 197 -8.71 10.99 3.20
CA ILE A 197 -8.86 12.40 3.59
C ILE A 197 -9.86 13.13 2.70
N LYS A 198 -10.11 12.64 1.49
CA LYS A 198 -11.03 13.25 0.55
C LYS A 198 -11.57 12.24 -0.46
N GLU A 199 -12.87 12.31 -0.72
CA GLU A 199 -13.55 11.55 -1.77
C GLU A 199 -14.12 12.51 -2.82
N THR A 200 -13.60 12.43 -4.05
CA THR A 200 -14.06 13.27 -5.17
C THR A 200 -14.68 12.40 -6.26
N TYR A 201 -15.98 12.56 -6.48
CA TYR A 201 -16.68 11.85 -7.55
C TYR A 201 -16.69 12.70 -8.80
N ARG A 202 -15.99 12.23 -9.83
CA ARG A 202 -15.92 12.83 -11.17
C ARG A 202 -17.09 12.36 -12.03
N LYS A 203 -17.58 13.27 -12.86
CA LYS A 203 -18.67 13.02 -13.80
C LYS A 203 -18.11 13.10 -15.20
N ILE A 204 -18.70 12.36 -16.14
CA ILE A 204 -18.44 12.61 -17.56
C ILE A 204 -19.25 13.86 -17.93
N GLU A 205 -18.58 14.92 -18.38
CA GLU A 205 -19.25 16.09 -18.96
C GLU A 205 -20.05 15.64 -20.19
N LYS A 206 -21.20 16.26 -20.46
CA LYS A 206 -21.90 15.95 -21.70
C LYS A 206 -21.05 16.50 -22.84
N ASP A 207 -20.63 15.65 -23.77
CA ASP A 207 -20.15 16.10 -25.07
C ASP A 207 -21.29 16.95 -25.66
N ASN A 208 -21.01 18.24 -25.87
CA ASN A 208 -21.95 19.22 -26.41
C ASN A 208 -22.30 18.88 -27.87
#